data_AF-X0KZ10-F1
#
_entry.id   AF-X0KZ10-F1
#
_cell.length_a   1.000
_cell.length_b   1.000
_cell.length_c   1.000
_cell.angle_alpha   90.00
_cell.angle_beta   90.00
_cell.angle_gamma   90.00
#
_symmetry.space_group_name_H-M   'P 1'
#
loop_
_entity.id
_entity.type
_entity.pdbx_description
1 polymer ?
#
loop_
_entity_poly.entity_id
_entity_poly.type
_entity_poly.pdbx_seq_one_letter_code
_entity_poly.pdbx_strand_id
1 'polypeptide(L)'
;MDRMTTFLHEVFQDLWIPETVAFIARQVRRGLNRGIRSGGRSGVGDHGDVDTGNEESAQAMIALEAWEARDSPFKTSNFEKLSAEVLKFDDRSMMNESKIVLKTRRDFAEEMFVALMEGGRKGHPGVETIAPTHSTWPSILRAAIQHTRGSFATRAQWVSGIAAAMVSASIEWVPGSHRRRLTHQQVVQLVGAAASATVLAARPDSLKRRALEAEARRSVDSVGVKRAKIRPRIDLGCKIPFKQIPDIVERGFTEIRRLFAKGDQRVLSHYCAAYCCLTDCLEDPLCDLMLILTLTITASSATPEVRPNTKGFSVTTKRRDPALLAANMVTRMLWFLRPEAFPWDKDQDTVLRVSEMTKKIEHKGVNNRMLRELGWIKVKGNRDSPRNCESRLTPKDELFKLRNDLMFLMKEPRTFIGSVFKSNKEEWVDRCSAIIKDRE
;
A
#
# COMPACT_ATOMS: atom_id res chain seq x y z
N MET A 1 -30.93 -5.03 2.02
CA MET A 1 -29.89 -3.98 1.93
C MET A 1 -30.46 -2.69 2.52
N ASP A 2 -29.65 -1.92 3.23
CA ASP A 2 -30.05 -0.59 3.74
C ASP A 2 -30.17 0.40 2.56
N ARG A 3 -31.03 1.42 2.64
CA ARG A 3 -31.30 2.35 1.52
C ARG A 3 -30.02 3.00 0.98
N MET A 4 -29.08 3.33 1.87
CA MET A 4 -27.77 3.88 1.50
C MET A 4 -26.95 2.90 0.67
N THR A 5 -27.00 1.61 0.99
CA THR A 5 -26.22 0.58 0.28
C THR A 5 -26.78 0.27 -1.10
N THR A 6 -28.11 0.30 -1.26
CA THR A 6 -28.75 0.18 -2.57
C THR A 6 -28.40 1.36 -3.46
N PHE A 7 -28.57 2.59 -2.95
CA PHE A 7 -28.18 3.81 -3.67
C PHE A 7 -26.71 3.77 -4.12
N LEU A 8 -25.79 3.41 -3.22
CA LEU A 8 -24.37 3.34 -3.57
C LEU A 8 -24.08 2.25 -4.60
N HIS A 9 -24.76 1.10 -4.52
CA HIS A 9 -24.62 0.06 -5.55
C HIS A 9 -25.07 0.56 -6.92
N GLU A 10 -26.22 1.22 -7.01
CA GLU A 10 -26.75 1.83 -8.25
C GLU A 10 -25.78 2.89 -8.80
N VAL A 11 -25.26 3.79 -7.95
CA VAL A 11 -24.25 4.79 -8.37
C VAL A 11 -23.02 4.12 -8.99
N PHE A 12 -22.54 3.01 -8.41
CA PHE A 12 -21.39 2.31 -8.95
C PHE A 12 -21.73 1.56 -10.24
N GLN A 13 -22.85 0.84 -10.25
CA GLN A 13 -23.24 -0.03 -11.37
C GLN A 13 -23.68 0.77 -12.60
N ASP A 14 -24.47 1.82 -12.40
CA ASP A 14 -25.16 2.53 -13.49
C ASP A 14 -24.38 3.76 -13.97
N LEU A 15 -23.49 4.30 -13.14
CA LEU A 15 -22.73 5.52 -13.47
C LEU A 15 -21.22 5.31 -13.43
N TRP A 16 -20.67 4.88 -12.29
CA TRP A 16 -19.21 4.79 -12.13
C TRP A 16 -18.59 3.79 -13.12
N ILE A 17 -19.14 2.57 -13.24
CA ILE A 17 -18.61 1.54 -14.14
C ILE A 17 -18.68 2.02 -15.59
N PRO A 18 -19.84 2.41 -16.16
CA PRO A 18 -19.93 2.83 -17.56
C PRO A 18 -19.03 4.02 -17.89
N GLU A 19 -19.01 5.06 -17.04
CA GLU A 19 -18.20 6.25 -17.28
C GLU A 19 -16.69 5.95 -17.22
N THR A 20 -16.27 5.07 -16.30
CA THR A 20 -14.87 4.68 -16.15
C THR A 20 -14.41 3.77 -17.30
N VAL A 21 -15.27 2.85 -17.74
CA VAL A 21 -15.05 2.05 -18.96
C VAL A 21 -14.85 2.96 -20.16
N ALA A 22 -15.78 3.90 -20.39
CA ALA A 22 -15.69 4.85 -21.50
C ALA A 22 -14.46 5.77 -21.44
N PHE A 23 -13.95 6.06 -20.24
CA PHE A 23 -12.71 6.79 -20.07
C PHE A 23 -11.49 5.95 -20.48
N ILE A 24 -11.32 4.76 -19.89
CA ILE A 24 -10.17 3.89 -20.17
C ILE A 24 -10.14 3.53 -21.66
N ALA A 25 -11.28 3.11 -22.21
CA ALA A 25 -11.45 2.80 -23.61
C ALA A 25 -11.00 3.93 -24.55
N ARG A 26 -11.43 5.17 -24.28
CA ARG A 26 -11.00 6.33 -25.07
C ARG A 26 -9.50 6.57 -24.96
N GLN A 27 -8.91 6.39 -23.80
CA GLN A 27 -7.46 6.60 -23.64
C GLN A 27 -6.66 5.52 -24.36
N VAL A 28 -7.05 4.25 -24.24
CA VAL A 28 -6.40 3.13 -24.92
C VAL A 28 -6.52 3.27 -26.44
N ARG A 29 -7.73 3.52 -26.97
CA ARG A 29 -7.92 3.79 -28.41
C ARG A 29 -7.09 4.97 -28.92
N ARG A 30 -6.94 6.03 -28.12
CA ARG A 30 -6.06 7.17 -28.46
C ARG A 30 -4.57 6.79 -28.48
N GLY A 31 -4.15 5.90 -27.58
CA GLY A 31 -2.79 5.34 -27.55
C GLY A 31 -2.50 4.49 -28.79
N LEU A 32 -3.36 3.51 -29.06
CA LEU A 32 -3.25 2.61 -30.23
C LEU A 32 -3.19 3.41 -31.54
N ASN A 33 -4.11 4.37 -31.73
CA ASN A 33 -4.12 5.23 -32.92
C ASN A 33 -2.91 6.16 -33.05
N ARG A 34 -2.23 6.50 -31.94
CA ARG A 34 -0.96 7.27 -31.99
C ARG A 34 0.22 6.38 -32.36
N GLY A 35 0.27 5.14 -31.87
CA GLY A 35 1.28 4.15 -32.26
C GLY A 35 1.30 3.93 -33.77
N ILE A 36 0.12 3.68 -34.35
CA ILE A 36 -0.08 3.50 -35.80
C ILE A 36 0.41 4.71 -36.62
N ARG A 37 0.21 5.95 -36.13
CA ARG A 37 0.63 7.18 -36.83
C ARG A 37 2.10 7.55 -36.62
N SER A 38 2.77 7.03 -35.59
CA SER A 38 4.16 7.35 -35.29
C SER A 38 5.18 6.38 -35.91
N GLY A 39 4.73 5.25 -36.46
CA GLY A 39 5.55 4.26 -37.17
C GLY A 39 6.18 4.73 -38.50
N GLY A 40 6.22 6.03 -38.77
CA GLY A 40 6.82 6.61 -39.98
C GLY A 40 8.19 7.26 -39.78
N ARG A 41 8.80 7.22 -38.58
CA ARG A 41 10.05 7.94 -38.32
C ARG A 41 10.97 7.30 -37.28
N SER A 42 11.34 6.04 -37.47
CA SER A 42 12.59 5.49 -36.91
C SER A 42 12.98 4.21 -37.64
N GLY A 43 14.09 4.25 -38.36
CA GLY A 43 14.86 3.08 -38.78
C GLY A 43 14.35 2.37 -40.04
N VAL A 44 14.93 2.74 -41.20
CA VAL A 44 15.08 1.79 -42.31
C VAL A 44 16.02 0.69 -41.81
N GLY A 45 15.43 -0.40 -41.31
CA GLY A 45 16.08 -1.67 -41.06
C GLY A 45 15.55 -2.66 -42.09
N ASP A 46 16.45 -3.11 -42.94
CA ASP A 46 16.23 -4.13 -43.96
C ASP A 46 15.72 -5.43 -43.29
N HIS A 47 14.55 -5.90 -43.74
CA HIS A 47 13.77 -7.10 -43.33
C HIS A 47 12.42 -6.85 -42.61
N GLY A 48 11.37 -6.62 -43.41
CA GLY A 48 10.21 -7.53 -43.45
C GLY A 48 9.18 -7.60 -42.30
N ASP A 49 9.06 -6.65 -41.39
CA ASP A 49 8.03 -6.69 -40.32
C ASP A 49 7.06 -5.49 -40.38
N VAL A 50 6.32 -5.35 -41.49
CA VAL A 50 5.29 -4.30 -41.67
C VAL A 50 3.90 -4.77 -41.22
N ASP A 51 3.65 -6.09 -41.14
CA ASP A 51 2.33 -6.66 -40.85
C ASP A 51 2.06 -6.93 -39.35
N THR A 52 3.10 -7.14 -38.55
CA THR A 52 3.00 -7.48 -37.11
C THR A 52 2.34 -6.37 -36.28
N GLY A 53 2.64 -5.10 -36.56
CA GLY A 53 2.05 -3.96 -35.81
C GLY A 53 0.55 -3.75 -36.04
N ASN A 54 0.01 -4.20 -37.19
CA ASN A 54 -1.41 -4.05 -37.52
C ASN A 54 -2.25 -5.18 -36.91
N GLU A 55 -1.75 -6.42 -36.94
CA GLU A 55 -2.38 -7.57 -36.29
C GLU A 55 -2.40 -7.42 -34.77
N GLU A 56 -1.29 -6.98 -34.16
CA GLU A 56 -1.23 -6.72 -32.72
C GLU A 56 -2.21 -5.60 -32.31
N SER A 57 -2.37 -4.56 -33.13
CA SER A 57 -3.30 -3.47 -32.83
C SER A 57 -4.75 -3.91 -32.99
N ALA A 58 -5.04 -4.79 -33.94
CA ALA A 58 -6.35 -5.40 -34.09
C ALA A 58 -6.67 -6.30 -32.88
N GLN A 59 -5.72 -7.11 -32.43
CA GLN A 59 -5.86 -7.96 -31.24
C GLN A 59 -6.10 -7.14 -29.97
N ALA A 60 -5.38 -6.02 -29.80
CA ALA A 60 -5.60 -5.09 -28.70
C ALA A 60 -6.98 -4.42 -28.75
N MET A 61 -7.49 -4.10 -29.95
CA MET A 61 -8.84 -3.55 -30.12
C MET A 61 -9.90 -4.60 -29.77
N ILE A 62 -9.75 -5.85 -30.23
CA ILE A 62 -10.64 -6.97 -29.90
C ILE A 62 -10.67 -7.20 -28.39
N ALA A 63 -9.50 -7.22 -27.73
CA ALA A 63 -9.41 -7.38 -26.28
C ALA A 63 -10.10 -6.24 -25.52
N LEU A 64 -9.99 -5.01 -26.04
CA LEU A 64 -10.65 -3.84 -25.47
C LEU A 64 -12.17 -3.90 -25.62
N GLU A 65 -12.68 -4.25 -26.81
CA GLU A 65 -14.12 -4.42 -27.07
C GLU A 65 -14.71 -5.56 -26.21
N ALA A 66 -14.00 -6.68 -26.13
CA ALA A 66 -14.35 -7.81 -25.28
C ALA A 66 -14.27 -7.49 -23.78
N TRP A 67 -13.55 -6.44 -23.37
CA TRP A 67 -13.54 -5.94 -22.00
C TRP A 67 -14.70 -4.97 -21.74
N GLU A 68 -14.98 -4.07 -22.70
CA GLU A 68 -16.10 -3.12 -22.65
C GLU A 68 -17.45 -3.82 -22.54
N ALA A 69 -17.62 -4.95 -23.21
CA ALA A 69 -18.87 -5.72 -23.21
C ALA A 69 -19.09 -6.61 -21.97
N ARG A 70 -18.17 -6.64 -21.00
CA ARG A 70 -18.29 -7.50 -19.81
C ARG A 70 -19.16 -6.86 -18.74
N ASP A 71 -19.93 -7.69 -18.04
CA ASP A 71 -20.72 -7.27 -16.87
C ASP A 71 -19.87 -6.84 -15.66
N SER A 72 -18.62 -7.33 -15.57
CA SER A 72 -17.72 -7.06 -14.44
C SER A 72 -16.30 -6.69 -14.91
N PRO A 73 -16.14 -5.56 -15.63
CA PRO A 73 -14.89 -5.20 -16.29
C PRO A 73 -13.76 -4.95 -15.29
N PHE A 74 -14.08 -4.58 -14.04
CA PHE A 74 -13.11 -4.26 -12.99
C PHE A 74 -12.69 -5.44 -12.11
N LYS A 75 -12.91 -6.68 -12.54
CA LYS A 75 -12.28 -7.87 -11.92
C LYS A 75 -10.81 -7.99 -12.33
N THR A 76 -9.98 -8.52 -11.44
CA THR A 76 -8.53 -8.69 -11.66
C THR A 76 -8.25 -9.61 -12.84
N SER A 77 -9.02 -10.70 -12.96
CA SER A 77 -8.90 -11.64 -14.10
C SER A 77 -9.24 -11.01 -15.46
N ASN A 78 -10.08 -9.96 -15.47
CA ASN A 78 -10.37 -9.20 -16.69
C ASN A 78 -9.28 -8.15 -16.97
N PHE A 79 -8.67 -7.57 -15.92
CA PHE A 79 -7.49 -6.71 -16.05
C PHE A 79 -6.29 -7.44 -16.63
N GLU A 80 -5.98 -8.65 -16.13
CA GLU A 80 -4.86 -9.45 -16.62
C GLU A 80 -4.99 -9.73 -18.13
N LYS A 81 -6.21 -10.08 -18.59
CA LYS A 81 -6.50 -10.28 -20.01
C LYS A 81 -6.36 -9.01 -20.83
N LEU A 82 -6.92 -7.89 -20.36
CA LEU A 82 -6.83 -6.60 -21.05
C LEU A 82 -5.37 -6.12 -21.13
N SER A 83 -4.65 -6.23 -20.02
CA SER A 83 -3.26 -5.77 -19.92
C SER A 83 -2.33 -6.64 -20.76
N ALA A 84 -2.47 -7.97 -20.78
CA ALA A 84 -1.66 -8.83 -21.64
C ALA A 84 -1.65 -8.40 -23.12
N GLU A 85 -2.79 -7.92 -23.63
CA GLU A 85 -2.91 -7.49 -25.03
C GLU A 85 -2.64 -6.00 -25.25
N VAL A 86 -2.95 -5.14 -24.28
CA VAL A 86 -2.75 -3.68 -24.40
C VAL A 86 -1.33 -3.23 -24.02
N LEU A 87 -0.62 -3.99 -23.17
CA LEU A 87 0.73 -3.64 -22.70
C LEU A 87 1.81 -3.72 -23.80
N LYS A 88 1.52 -4.36 -24.94
CA LYS A 88 2.44 -4.45 -26.10
C LYS A 88 2.69 -3.09 -26.78
N PHE A 89 1.81 -2.11 -26.58
CA PHE A 89 1.81 -0.82 -27.29
C PHE A 89 2.33 0.39 -26.50
N ASP A 90 2.72 0.21 -25.24
CA ASP A 90 3.34 1.29 -24.45
C ASP A 90 4.86 1.04 -24.38
N ASP A 91 5.57 1.43 -25.44
CA ASP A 91 7.04 1.41 -25.60
C ASP A 91 7.78 2.27 -24.54
N ARG A 92 7.03 2.83 -23.59
CA ARG A 92 7.51 3.36 -22.31
C ARG A 92 7.37 2.30 -21.23
N SER A 93 8.22 1.28 -21.32
CA SER A 93 8.60 0.35 -20.24
C SER A 93 7.51 0.14 -19.19
N MET A 94 6.56 -0.73 -19.50
CA MET A 94 5.62 -1.31 -18.54
C MET A 94 6.31 -2.26 -17.53
N MET A 95 7.64 -2.44 -17.61
CA MET A 95 8.42 -3.32 -16.74
C MET A 95 8.70 -2.77 -15.33
N ASN A 96 8.27 -1.55 -15.01
CA ASN A 96 8.38 -1.09 -13.63
C ASN A 96 7.14 -1.49 -12.82
N GLU A 97 7.36 -2.31 -11.78
CA GLU A 97 6.45 -2.58 -10.64
C GLU A 97 5.79 -1.29 -10.07
N SER A 98 6.28 -0.11 -10.44
CA SER A 98 5.85 1.23 -10.04
C SER A 98 4.48 1.70 -10.55
N LYS A 99 3.80 0.99 -11.48
CA LYS A 99 2.47 1.41 -12.01
C LYS A 99 1.27 0.79 -11.29
N ILE A 100 1.45 -0.28 -10.51
CA ILE A 100 0.37 -0.86 -9.68
C ILE A 100 0.50 -0.35 -8.24
N VAL A 101 -0.58 0.22 -7.73
CA VAL A 101 -0.68 0.75 -6.37
C VAL A 101 -1.67 -0.10 -5.59
N LEU A 102 -1.17 -0.84 -4.61
CA LEU A 102 -2.05 -1.59 -3.70
C LEU A 102 -2.75 -0.63 -2.74
N LYS A 103 -4.06 -0.81 -2.55
CA LYS A 103 -4.86 -0.12 -1.52
C LYS A 103 -5.93 -1.05 -0.98
N THR A 104 -6.31 -0.92 0.28
CA THR A 104 -7.55 -1.56 0.72
C THR A 104 -8.76 -0.83 0.13
N ARG A 105 -9.89 -1.54 -0.01
CA ARG A 105 -11.16 -0.92 -0.44
C ARG A 105 -11.56 0.25 0.45
N ARG A 106 -11.31 0.14 1.75
CA ARG A 106 -11.60 1.19 2.72
C ARG A 106 -10.71 2.41 2.54
N ASP A 107 -9.41 2.22 2.32
CA ASP A 107 -8.48 3.32 2.07
C ASP A 107 -8.83 4.06 0.76
N PHE A 108 -9.17 3.33 -0.29
CA PHE A 108 -9.61 3.93 -1.54
C PHE A 108 -10.97 4.65 -1.41
N ALA A 109 -11.93 4.06 -0.67
CA ALA A 109 -13.21 4.69 -0.36
C ALA A 109 -13.04 5.99 0.45
N GLU A 110 -12.08 6.02 1.39
CA GLU A 110 -11.73 7.22 2.15
C GLU A 110 -11.16 8.32 1.23
N GLU A 111 -10.29 7.96 0.29
CA GLU A 111 -9.78 8.89 -0.71
C GLU A 111 -10.89 9.47 -1.61
N MET A 112 -11.83 8.62 -2.05
CA MET A 112 -13.00 9.07 -2.81
C MET A 112 -13.84 10.05 -1.98
N PHE A 113 -14.14 9.71 -0.72
CA PHE A 113 -14.90 10.58 0.17
C PHE A 113 -14.22 11.94 0.36
N VAL A 114 -12.91 11.95 0.63
CA VAL A 114 -12.12 13.18 0.80
C VAL A 114 -12.11 14.01 -0.48
N ALA A 115 -11.91 13.41 -1.64
CA ALA A 115 -11.91 14.14 -2.91
C ALA A 115 -13.27 14.76 -3.25
N LEU A 116 -14.38 14.12 -2.87
CA LEU A 116 -15.73 14.65 -3.05
C LEU A 116 -16.05 15.81 -2.09
N MET A 117 -15.66 15.68 -0.82
CA MET A 117 -16.09 16.59 0.24
C MET A 117 -15.09 17.72 0.55
N GLU A 118 -13.81 17.46 0.36
CA GLU A 118 -12.70 18.36 0.67
C GLU A 118 -11.94 18.82 -0.58
N GLY A 119 -12.36 18.38 -1.77
CA GLY A 119 -11.81 18.78 -3.05
C GLY A 119 -11.77 20.30 -3.21
N GLY A 120 -10.61 20.83 -3.61
CA GLY A 120 -10.36 22.28 -3.73
C GLY A 120 -9.73 22.94 -2.50
N ARG A 121 -9.64 22.24 -1.35
CA ARG A 121 -8.85 22.72 -0.19
C ARG A 121 -7.35 22.50 -0.42
N LYS A 122 -6.52 23.41 0.11
CA LYS A 122 -5.06 23.32 -0.01
C LYS A 122 -4.55 21.99 0.54
N GLY A 123 -3.96 21.17 -0.32
CA GLY A 123 -3.37 19.89 0.04
C GLY A 123 -4.27 18.66 -0.13
N HIS A 124 -5.55 18.83 -0.49
CA HIS A 124 -6.48 17.72 -0.71
C HIS A 124 -6.63 17.41 -2.21
N PRO A 125 -6.64 16.12 -2.61
CA PRO A 125 -6.96 15.71 -3.97
C PRO A 125 -8.36 16.18 -4.36
N GLY A 126 -8.53 16.67 -5.59
CA GLY A 126 -9.83 17.03 -6.13
C GLY A 126 -10.53 15.85 -6.82
N VAL A 127 -11.74 16.07 -7.30
CA VAL A 127 -12.52 15.06 -8.03
C VAL A 127 -11.79 14.57 -9.29
N GLU A 128 -10.91 15.39 -9.86
CA GLU A 128 -10.10 15.06 -11.04
C GLU A 128 -9.13 13.89 -10.80
N THR A 129 -8.86 13.52 -9.54
CA THR A 129 -8.03 12.35 -9.23
C THR A 129 -8.79 11.04 -9.23
N ILE A 130 -10.13 11.08 -9.14
CA ILE A 130 -10.97 9.89 -9.02
C ILE A 130 -11.99 9.76 -10.17
N ALA A 131 -12.22 10.82 -10.94
CA ALA A 131 -13.21 10.85 -12.00
C ALA A 131 -12.71 11.59 -13.27
N PRO A 132 -13.13 11.13 -14.47
CA PRO A 132 -13.05 11.91 -15.69
C PRO A 132 -13.77 13.27 -15.59
N THR A 133 -13.34 14.25 -16.40
CA THR A 133 -13.88 15.64 -16.36
C THR A 133 -15.39 15.75 -16.58
N HIS A 134 -15.98 14.84 -17.37
CA HIS A 134 -17.40 14.87 -17.72
C HIS A 134 -18.22 13.82 -16.97
N SER A 135 -17.70 13.29 -15.87
CA SER A 135 -18.41 12.31 -15.06
C SER A 135 -19.52 12.92 -14.24
N THR A 136 -20.66 12.22 -14.15
CA THR A 136 -21.85 12.69 -13.45
C THR A 136 -21.96 12.13 -12.03
N TRP A 137 -21.45 10.91 -11.81
CA TRP A 137 -21.48 10.25 -10.50
C TRP A 137 -20.86 11.06 -9.35
N PRO A 138 -19.77 11.86 -9.53
CA PRO A 138 -19.19 12.59 -8.41
C PRO A 138 -20.15 13.63 -7.84
N SER A 139 -20.87 14.35 -8.71
CA SER A 139 -21.83 15.37 -8.30
C SER A 139 -23.03 14.76 -7.59
N ILE A 140 -23.54 13.63 -8.10
CA ILE A 140 -24.67 12.89 -7.49
C ILE A 140 -24.29 12.38 -6.10
N LEU A 141 -23.15 11.70 -5.99
CA LEU A 141 -22.69 11.16 -4.71
C LEU A 141 -22.35 12.27 -3.71
N ARG A 142 -21.70 13.35 -4.16
CA ARG A 142 -21.42 14.53 -3.32
C ARG A 142 -22.70 15.15 -2.78
N ALA A 143 -23.71 15.37 -3.63
CA ALA A 143 -24.99 15.93 -3.20
C ALA A 143 -25.67 15.03 -2.16
N ALA A 144 -25.69 13.71 -2.39
CA ALA A 144 -26.23 12.75 -1.42
C ALA A 144 -25.53 12.84 -0.06
N ILE A 145 -24.19 12.91 -0.05
CA ILE A 145 -23.41 13.04 1.20
C ILE A 145 -23.69 14.38 1.89
N GLN A 146 -23.69 15.49 1.15
CA GLN A 146 -23.86 16.84 1.69
C GLN A 146 -25.26 17.07 2.29
N HIS A 147 -26.30 16.51 1.66
CA HIS A 147 -27.68 16.71 2.10
C HIS A 147 -28.17 15.64 3.10
N THR A 148 -27.34 14.61 3.38
CA THR A 148 -27.64 13.64 4.42
C THR A 148 -27.18 14.18 5.78
N ARG A 149 -28.12 14.31 6.73
CA ARG A 149 -27.80 14.75 8.09
C ARG A 149 -26.84 13.76 8.77
N GLY A 150 -25.88 14.25 9.54
CA GLY A 150 -24.88 13.41 10.22
C GLY A 150 -25.46 12.39 11.22
N SER A 151 -26.69 12.60 11.70
CA SER A 151 -27.44 11.63 12.49
C SER A 151 -27.92 10.41 11.68
N PHE A 152 -28.03 10.55 10.35
CA PHE A 152 -28.48 9.50 9.44
C PHE A 152 -27.30 8.66 8.93
N ALA A 153 -26.21 9.32 8.52
CA ALA A 153 -24.98 8.65 8.12
C ALA A 153 -23.74 9.48 8.47
N THR A 154 -22.85 8.88 9.24
CA THR A 154 -21.52 9.42 9.56
C THR A 154 -20.53 9.21 8.41
N ARG A 155 -19.41 9.96 8.41
CA ARG A 155 -18.29 9.74 7.47
C ARG A 155 -17.87 8.26 7.40
N ALA A 156 -17.71 7.61 8.55
CA ALA A 156 -17.28 6.22 8.62
C ALA A 156 -18.31 5.26 7.99
N GLN A 157 -19.60 5.58 8.07
CA GLN A 157 -20.66 4.81 7.40
C GLN A 157 -20.64 5.04 5.88
N TRP A 158 -20.45 6.28 5.41
CA TRP A 158 -20.29 6.56 3.99
C TRP A 158 -19.09 5.83 3.38
N VAL A 159 -17.93 5.90 4.03
CA VAL A 159 -16.72 5.20 3.59
C VAL A 159 -16.92 3.69 3.57
N SER A 160 -17.58 3.13 4.58
CA SER A 160 -17.86 1.68 4.61
C SER A 160 -18.90 1.28 3.56
N GLY A 161 -19.89 2.13 3.29
CA GLY A 161 -20.88 1.93 2.22
C GLY A 161 -20.27 1.97 0.83
N ILE A 162 -19.36 2.92 0.57
CA ILE A 162 -18.62 3.02 -0.70
C ILE A 162 -17.78 1.76 -0.90
N ALA A 163 -17.06 1.32 0.13
CA ALA A 163 -16.30 0.07 0.08
C ALA A 163 -17.20 -1.16 -0.15
N ALA A 164 -18.39 -1.21 0.45
CA ALA A 164 -19.37 -2.27 0.25
C ALA A 164 -19.91 -2.29 -1.19
N ALA A 165 -20.20 -1.12 -1.76
CA ALA A 165 -20.68 -1.00 -3.14
C ALA A 165 -19.64 -1.51 -4.15
N MET A 166 -18.35 -1.24 -3.92
CA MET A 166 -17.28 -1.83 -4.74
C MET A 166 -17.28 -3.36 -4.70
N VAL A 167 -17.52 -3.97 -3.53
CA VAL A 167 -17.64 -5.43 -3.41
C VAL A 167 -18.87 -5.94 -4.17
N SER A 168 -20.04 -5.32 -3.95
CA SER A 168 -21.28 -5.71 -4.63
C SER A 168 -21.19 -5.57 -6.17
N ALA A 169 -20.47 -4.57 -6.66
CA ALA A 169 -20.24 -4.33 -8.08
C ALA A 169 -19.05 -5.10 -8.67
N SER A 170 -18.44 -6.03 -7.92
CA SER A 170 -17.28 -6.83 -8.34
C SER A 170 -16.07 -5.98 -8.80
N ILE A 171 -15.80 -4.88 -8.12
CA ILE A 171 -14.66 -3.99 -8.39
C ILE A 171 -13.46 -4.47 -7.55
N GLU A 172 -12.39 -4.83 -8.24
CA GLU A 172 -11.12 -5.32 -7.67
C GLU A 172 -9.93 -4.44 -8.08
N TRP A 173 -10.07 -3.62 -9.11
CA TRP A 173 -9.08 -2.62 -9.49
C TRP A 173 -9.76 -1.39 -10.07
N VAL A 174 -9.06 -0.25 -10.06
CA VAL A 174 -9.53 1.04 -10.58
C VAL A 174 -8.37 1.80 -11.23
N PRO A 175 -8.64 2.73 -12.16
CA PRO A 175 -7.59 3.62 -12.66
C PRO A 175 -7.01 4.48 -11.53
N GLY A 176 -5.68 4.66 -11.56
CA GLY A 176 -4.93 5.46 -10.61
C GLY A 176 -4.89 6.94 -10.97
N SER A 177 -4.08 7.71 -10.23
CA SER A 177 -3.90 9.14 -10.50
C SER A 177 -2.43 9.51 -10.55
N HIS A 178 -2.06 10.23 -11.61
CA HIS A 178 -0.72 10.80 -11.77
C HIS A 178 -0.82 12.32 -11.92
N ARG A 179 0.07 13.05 -11.24
CA ARG A 179 0.09 14.53 -11.21
C ARG A 179 -1.29 15.13 -10.88
N ARG A 180 -2.01 14.51 -9.93
CA ARG A 180 -3.36 14.90 -9.49
C ARG A 180 -4.43 14.83 -10.58
N ARG A 181 -4.27 13.92 -11.55
CA ARG A 181 -5.31 13.61 -12.55
C ARG A 181 -5.45 12.11 -12.72
N LEU A 182 -6.68 11.66 -12.92
CA LEU A 182 -6.99 10.28 -13.26
C LEU A 182 -6.23 9.84 -14.52
N THR A 183 -5.67 8.64 -14.50
CA THR A 183 -4.93 8.07 -15.63
C THR A 183 -5.20 6.58 -15.77
N HIS A 184 -5.14 6.09 -17.01
CA HIS A 184 -5.19 4.65 -17.32
C HIS A 184 -3.81 3.99 -17.21
N GLN A 185 -2.73 4.79 -17.12
CA GLN A 185 -1.35 4.29 -17.07
C GLN A 185 -0.92 3.83 -15.68
N GLN A 186 -1.74 4.08 -14.67
CA GLN A 186 -1.53 3.61 -13.31
C GLN A 186 -2.80 2.88 -12.88
N VAL A 187 -2.63 1.79 -12.15
CA VAL A 187 -3.74 0.98 -11.65
C VAL A 187 -3.67 0.93 -10.14
N VAL A 188 -4.81 1.13 -9.49
CA VAL A 188 -4.96 0.83 -8.07
C VAL A 188 -5.59 -0.55 -7.97
N GLN A 189 -4.87 -1.52 -7.41
CA GLN A 189 -5.39 -2.83 -7.11
C GLN A 189 -5.94 -2.85 -5.69
N LEU A 190 -7.19 -3.28 -5.54
CA LEU A 190 -7.89 -3.32 -4.27
C LEU A 190 -7.57 -4.64 -3.56
N VAL A 191 -6.80 -4.55 -2.47
CA VAL A 191 -6.29 -5.69 -1.71
C VAL A 191 -6.97 -5.87 -0.35
N GLY A 192 -6.67 -6.98 0.31
CA GLY A 192 -7.30 -7.41 1.56
C GLY A 192 -8.47 -8.36 1.35
N ALA A 193 -8.94 -8.98 2.42
CA ALA A 193 -10.10 -9.84 2.36
C ALA A 193 -11.31 -8.99 1.95
N ALA A 194 -12.00 -9.38 0.89
CA ALA A 194 -13.28 -8.77 0.53
C ALA A 194 -14.32 -9.20 1.57
N ALA A 195 -14.38 -8.48 2.71
CA ALA A 195 -15.48 -8.63 3.64
C ALA A 195 -16.79 -8.47 2.87
N SER A 196 -17.77 -9.34 3.14
CA SER A 196 -19.03 -9.30 2.41
C SER A 196 -19.65 -7.92 2.46
N ALA A 197 -20.35 -7.52 1.40
CA ALA A 197 -21.01 -6.22 1.35
C ALA A 197 -21.90 -5.98 2.59
N THR A 198 -22.52 -7.04 3.11
CA THR A 198 -23.32 -7.02 4.34
C THR A 198 -22.50 -6.67 5.60
N VAL A 199 -21.27 -7.20 5.71
CA VAL A 199 -20.34 -6.88 6.79
C VAL A 199 -19.90 -5.41 6.71
N LEU A 200 -19.50 -4.96 5.52
CA LEU A 200 -19.03 -3.59 5.30
C LEU A 200 -20.14 -2.56 5.49
N ALA A 201 -21.36 -2.88 5.07
CA ALA A 201 -22.55 -2.05 5.25
C ALA A 201 -22.97 -1.88 6.71
N ALA A 202 -22.61 -2.81 7.59
CA ALA A 202 -22.97 -2.71 9.00
C ALA A 202 -22.26 -1.52 9.66
N ARG A 203 -22.95 -0.88 10.62
CA ARG A 203 -22.42 0.30 11.32
C ARG A 203 -21.03 -0.02 11.90
N PRO A 204 -20.01 0.84 11.66
CA PRO A 204 -18.69 0.68 12.25
C PRO A 204 -18.76 0.51 13.77
N ASP A 205 -17.90 -0.35 14.32
CA ASP A 205 -17.79 -0.68 15.76
C ASP A 205 -19.05 -1.25 16.44
N SER A 206 -20.13 -1.47 15.69
CA SER A 206 -21.36 -2.04 16.22
C SER A 206 -21.20 -3.52 16.58
N LEU A 207 -21.98 -3.96 17.57
CA LEU A 207 -22.05 -5.38 17.94
C LEU A 207 -22.54 -6.24 16.76
N LYS A 208 -23.46 -5.71 15.95
CA LYS A 208 -23.93 -6.34 14.71
C LYS A 208 -22.79 -6.57 13.71
N ARG A 209 -21.94 -5.57 13.47
CA ARG A 209 -20.79 -5.73 12.58
C ARG A 209 -19.81 -6.76 13.11
N ARG A 210 -19.50 -6.72 14.42
CA ARG A 210 -18.65 -7.73 15.06
C ARG A 210 -19.21 -9.15 14.94
N ALA A 211 -20.53 -9.31 15.07
CA ALA A 211 -21.20 -10.60 14.89
C ALA A 211 -21.11 -11.09 13.43
N LEU A 212 -21.37 -10.21 12.45
CA LEU A 212 -21.24 -10.54 11.03
C LEU A 212 -19.79 -10.84 10.62
N GLU A 213 -18.82 -10.09 11.14
CA GLU A 213 -17.39 -10.39 10.98
C GLU A 213 -17.06 -11.76 11.59
N ALA A 214 -17.60 -12.08 12.77
CA ALA A 214 -17.43 -13.38 13.41
C ALA A 214 -18.11 -14.54 12.66
N GLU A 215 -19.27 -14.30 12.05
CA GLU A 215 -19.97 -15.28 11.24
C GLU A 215 -19.28 -15.50 9.89
N ALA A 216 -18.85 -14.42 9.24
CA ALA A 216 -18.02 -14.49 8.04
C ALA A 216 -16.75 -15.32 8.31
N ARG A 217 -16.11 -15.17 9.47
CA ARG A 217 -14.99 -16.02 9.92
C ARG A 217 -15.38 -17.50 9.94
N ARG A 218 -16.49 -17.85 10.59
CA ARG A 218 -16.95 -19.26 10.70
C ARG A 218 -17.38 -19.85 9.36
N SER A 219 -17.95 -19.04 8.47
CA SER A 219 -18.41 -19.50 7.14
C SER A 219 -17.25 -19.86 6.22
N VAL A 220 -16.15 -19.09 6.27
CA VAL A 220 -14.89 -19.45 5.59
C VAL A 220 -14.33 -20.78 6.14
N ASP A 221 -14.53 -21.05 7.44
CA ASP A 221 -14.12 -22.30 8.07
C ASP A 221 -15.03 -23.52 7.75
N SER A 222 -16.27 -23.31 7.28
CA SER A 222 -17.29 -24.36 7.13
C SER A 222 -17.62 -24.77 5.68
N VAL A 223 -17.32 -23.96 4.66
CA VAL A 223 -17.74 -24.21 3.27
C VAL A 223 -16.80 -25.17 2.49
N GLY A 224 -15.65 -25.56 3.05
CA GLY A 224 -14.72 -26.50 2.41
C GLY A 224 -15.03 -27.97 2.68
N VAL A 225 -15.72 -28.65 1.75
CA VAL A 225 -15.74 -30.12 1.64
C VAL A 225 -14.30 -30.63 1.49
N LYS A 226 -13.79 -31.36 2.50
CA LYS A 226 -12.64 -32.30 2.51
C LYS A 226 -11.43 -32.06 1.58
N ARG A 227 -11.13 -30.83 1.14
CA ARG A 227 -9.82 -30.47 0.58
C ARG A 227 -8.93 -30.00 1.73
N ALA A 228 -7.68 -30.46 1.76
CA ALA A 228 -6.71 -30.08 2.77
C ALA A 228 -6.75 -28.56 2.97
N LYS A 229 -7.09 -28.13 4.20
CA LYS A 229 -7.30 -26.73 4.53
C LYS A 229 -5.99 -25.98 4.29
N ILE A 230 -5.90 -25.24 3.19
CA ILE A 230 -4.79 -24.34 2.94
C ILE A 230 -4.92 -23.21 3.98
N ARG A 231 -4.08 -23.25 5.00
CA ARG A 231 -4.08 -22.24 6.07
C ARG A 231 -3.15 -21.10 5.65
N PRO A 232 -3.62 -19.85 5.65
CA PRO A 232 -2.78 -18.72 5.29
C PRO A 232 -1.68 -18.53 6.35
N ARG A 233 -0.49 -18.14 5.91
CA ARG A 233 0.68 -17.84 6.75
C ARG A 233 1.31 -16.52 6.35
N ILE A 234 2.08 -15.95 7.26
CA ILE A 234 2.98 -14.85 6.97
C ILE A 234 4.16 -15.40 6.16
N ASP A 235 4.39 -14.78 5.03
CA ASP A 235 5.57 -14.99 4.19
C ASP A 235 6.22 -13.64 3.94
N LEU A 236 7.42 -13.47 4.49
CA LEU A 236 8.20 -12.23 4.36
C LEU A 236 9.11 -12.25 3.11
N GLY A 237 9.04 -13.30 2.28
CA GLY A 237 9.85 -13.44 1.07
C GLY A 237 11.30 -13.85 1.33
N CYS A 238 11.66 -14.18 2.57
CA CYS A 238 13.01 -14.58 2.96
C CYS A 238 12.97 -15.70 4.00
N LYS A 239 14.00 -16.56 4.00
CA LYS A 239 14.21 -17.55 5.06
C LYS A 239 14.76 -16.85 6.32
N ILE A 240 14.30 -17.28 7.48
CA ILE A 240 14.74 -16.79 8.80
C ILE A 240 15.50 -17.94 9.49
N PRO A 241 16.69 -17.72 10.07
CA PRO A 241 17.40 -16.43 10.23
C PRO A 241 17.82 -15.81 8.90
N PHE A 242 17.81 -14.47 8.83
CA PHE A 242 18.15 -13.76 7.60
C PHE A 242 19.65 -13.87 7.34
N LYS A 243 20.00 -14.55 6.25
CA LYS A 243 21.38 -14.69 5.76
C LYS A 243 21.78 -13.64 4.74
N GLN A 244 20.79 -12.93 4.21
CA GLN A 244 20.96 -11.89 3.20
C GLN A 244 20.02 -10.74 3.55
N ILE A 245 20.38 -9.54 3.10
CA ILE A 245 19.56 -8.35 3.26
C ILE A 245 18.30 -8.52 2.39
N PRO A 246 17.08 -8.34 2.93
CA PRO A 246 15.87 -8.42 2.13
C PRO A 246 15.84 -7.38 1.00
N ASP A 247 15.33 -7.76 -0.17
CA ASP A 247 15.35 -6.94 -1.40
C ASP A 247 14.80 -5.51 -1.21
N ILE A 248 13.73 -5.34 -0.43
CA ILE A 248 13.15 -4.02 -0.18
C ILE A 248 14.09 -3.10 0.63
N VAL A 249 14.89 -3.68 1.53
CA VAL A 249 15.90 -2.96 2.32
C VAL A 249 17.10 -2.63 1.43
N GLU A 250 17.58 -3.62 0.66
CA GLU A 250 18.66 -3.49 -0.34
C GLU A 250 18.36 -2.36 -1.35
N ARG A 251 17.16 -2.40 -1.96
CA ARG A 251 16.67 -1.35 -2.87
C ARG A 251 16.63 0.02 -2.19
N GLY A 252 16.22 0.07 -0.93
CA GLY A 252 16.17 1.30 -0.14
C GLY A 252 17.53 1.95 0.04
N PHE A 253 18.55 1.16 0.42
CA PHE A 253 19.92 1.64 0.54
C PHE A 253 20.52 2.03 -0.81
N THR A 254 20.24 1.26 -1.87
CA THR A 254 20.69 1.58 -3.24
C THR A 254 20.09 2.89 -3.74
N GLU A 255 18.80 3.13 -3.51
CA GLU A 255 18.15 4.39 -3.87
C GLU A 255 18.70 5.58 -3.05
N ILE A 256 18.99 5.38 -1.77
CA ILE A 256 19.69 6.38 -0.95
C ILE A 256 21.07 6.71 -1.53
N ARG A 257 21.86 5.70 -1.91
CA ARG A 257 23.17 5.90 -2.55
C ARG A 257 23.01 6.75 -3.82
N ARG A 258 22.02 6.45 -4.65
CA ARG A 258 21.70 7.22 -5.85
C ARG A 258 21.33 8.68 -5.54
N LEU A 259 20.46 8.90 -4.55
CA LEU A 259 19.98 10.25 -4.17
C LEU A 259 21.09 11.13 -3.61
N PHE A 260 22.05 10.56 -2.88
CA PHE A 260 23.14 11.31 -2.24
C PHE A 260 24.48 11.20 -2.98
N ALA A 261 24.55 10.54 -4.14
CA ALA A 261 25.77 10.43 -4.94
C ALA A 261 26.41 11.79 -5.26
N LYS A 262 25.59 12.82 -5.54
CA LYS A 262 26.02 14.21 -5.76
C LYS A 262 25.64 15.14 -4.59
N GLY A 263 25.22 14.58 -3.46
CA GLY A 263 24.70 15.30 -2.31
C GLY A 263 25.70 15.37 -1.15
N ASP A 264 25.16 15.59 0.04
CA ASP A 264 25.91 15.62 1.30
C ASP A 264 26.57 14.25 1.58
N GLN A 265 27.87 14.15 1.34
CA GLN A 265 28.62 12.89 1.48
C GLN A 265 28.60 12.35 2.89
N ARG A 266 28.48 13.20 3.93
CA ARG A 266 28.39 12.76 5.32
C ARG A 266 27.13 11.96 5.59
N VAL A 267 26.03 12.29 4.90
CA VAL A 267 24.77 11.51 4.95
C VAL A 267 24.97 10.16 4.28
N LEU A 268 25.62 10.15 3.12
CA LEU A 268 25.90 8.93 2.37
C LEU A 268 26.78 7.98 3.21
N SER A 269 27.88 8.48 3.78
CA SER A 269 28.76 7.73 4.67
C SER A 269 28.01 7.14 5.87
N HIS A 270 27.04 7.88 6.43
CA HIS A 270 26.22 7.38 7.54
C HIS A 270 25.35 6.18 7.12
N TYR A 271 24.74 6.23 5.93
CA TYR A 271 23.98 5.10 5.41
C TYR A 271 24.89 3.94 4.99
N CYS A 272 26.11 4.20 4.51
CA CYS A 272 27.10 3.15 4.26
C CYS A 272 27.48 2.44 5.57
N ALA A 273 27.73 3.17 6.65
CA ALA A 273 27.98 2.61 7.98
C ALA A 273 26.79 1.75 8.45
N ALA A 274 25.55 2.23 8.25
CA ALA A 274 24.35 1.45 8.57
C ALA A 274 24.23 0.16 7.73
N TYR A 275 24.57 0.21 6.44
CA TYR A 275 24.54 -0.95 5.56
C TYR A 275 25.59 -2.01 5.94
N CYS A 276 26.83 -1.58 6.22
CA CYS A 276 27.88 -2.47 6.73
C CYS A 276 27.46 -3.09 8.07
N CYS A 277 27.01 -2.26 9.02
CA CYS A 277 26.53 -2.72 10.31
C CYS A 277 25.36 -3.72 10.19
N LEU A 278 24.43 -3.52 9.24
CA LEU A 278 23.36 -4.48 8.96
C LEU A 278 23.91 -5.82 8.48
N THR A 279 24.87 -5.78 7.55
CA THR A 279 25.51 -6.97 6.98
C THR A 279 26.20 -7.79 8.06
N ASP A 280 26.94 -7.13 8.96
CA ASP A 280 27.63 -7.76 10.07
C ASP A 280 26.68 -8.31 11.15
N CYS A 281 25.43 -7.83 11.19
CA CYS A 281 24.41 -8.27 12.13
C CYS A 281 23.51 -9.38 11.58
N LEU A 282 23.67 -9.83 10.33
CA LEU A 282 22.88 -10.94 9.80
C LEU A 282 23.04 -12.18 10.68
N GLU A 283 21.99 -13.00 10.74
CA GLU A 283 21.89 -14.16 11.64
C GLU A 283 21.86 -13.85 13.16
N ASP A 284 22.06 -12.59 13.59
CA ASP A 284 21.76 -12.15 14.97
C ASP A 284 20.23 -12.17 15.19
N PRO A 285 19.71 -12.80 16.26
CA PRO A 285 18.26 -12.89 16.46
C PRO A 285 17.57 -11.52 16.62
N LEU A 286 18.24 -10.51 17.17
CA LEU A 286 17.69 -9.15 17.26
C LEU A 286 17.71 -8.45 15.90
N CYS A 287 18.67 -8.77 15.02
CA CYS A 287 18.63 -8.36 13.63
C CYS A 287 17.45 -9.01 12.89
N ASP A 288 17.18 -10.30 13.13
CA ASP A 288 15.99 -10.96 12.57
C ASP A 288 14.71 -10.23 12.99
N LEU A 289 14.57 -9.89 14.29
CA LEU A 289 13.41 -9.13 14.78
C LEU A 289 13.30 -7.76 14.09
N MET A 290 14.42 -7.04 13.96
CA MET A 290 14.44 -5.75 13.27
C MET A 290 13.93 -5.86 11.83
N LEU A 291 14.38 -6.88 11.11
CA LEU A 291 13.96 -7.14 9.73
C LEU A 291 12.50 -7.60 9.66
N ILE A 292 12.04 -8.48 10.56
CA ILE A 292 10.62 -8.89 10.65
C ILE A 292 9.70 -7.66 10.82
N LEU A 293 10.02 -6.77 11.76
CA LEU A 293 9.23 -5.56 12.02
C LEU A 293 9.26 -4.60 10.83
N THR A 294 10.44 -4.41 10.23
CA THR A 294 10.61 -3.54 9.05
C THR A 294 9.79 -4.06 7.87
N LEU A 295 9.96 -5.34 7.52
CA LEU A 295 9.26 -5.97 6.40
C LEU A 295 7.73 -5.90 6.60
N THR A 296 7.25 -6.16 7.81
CA THR A 296 5.83 -6.06 8.14
C THR A 296 5.29 -4.64 7.95
N ILE A 297 5.99 -3.62 8.45
CA ILE A 297 5.57 -2.21 8.29
C ILE A 297 5.57 -1.79 6.82
N THR A 298 6.57 -2.22 6.04
CA THR A 298 6.69 -1.86 4.63
C THR A 298 5.80 -2.68 3.69
N ALA A 299 5.30 -3.83 4.14
CA ALA A 299 4.30 -4.63 3.44
C ALA A 299 2.91 -3.98 3.45
N SER A 300 2.66 -3.04 4.36
CA SER A 300 1.40 -2.31 4.42
C SER A 300 1.17 -1.47 3.16
N SER A 301 0.03 -1.66 2.51
CA SER A 301 -0.38 -0.91 1.31
C SER A 301 -0.49 0.61 1.55
N ALA A 302 -0.77 1.00 2.80
CA ALA A 302 -0.73 2.37 3.28
C ALA A 302 0.43 2.59 4.26
N THR A 303 1.02 3.79 4.28
CA THR A 303 2.18 4.07 5.15
C THR A 303 1.73 4.21 6.62
N PRO A 304 2.20 3.34 7.53
CA PRO A 304 1.88 3.47 8.95
C PRO A 304 2.60 4.67 9.59
N GLU A 305 1.93 5.35 10.51
CA GLU A 305 2.49 6.43 11.33
C GLU A 305 1.98 6.38 12.77
N VAL A 306 2.77 6.92 13.68
CA VAL A 306 2.34 7.21 15.05
C VAL A 306 2.33 8.72 15.23
N ARG A 307 1.14 9.29 15.43
CA ARG A 307 0.96 10.74 15.56
C ARG A 307 1.45 11.22 16.92
N PRO A 308 1.81 12.50 17.05
CA PRO A 308 2.05 13.11 18.36
C PRO A 308 0.85 12.88 19.28
N ASN A 309 1.10 12.65 20.57
CA ASN A 309 0.07 12.44 21.59
C ASN A 309 -0.87 11.25 21.42
N THR A 310 -0.57 10.34 20.49
CA THR A 310 -1.32 9.11 20.32
C THR A 310 -0.47 7.89 20.68
N LYS A 311 -1.15 6.83 21.12
CA LYS A 311 -0.59 5.48 21.22
C LYS A 311 -1.21 4.63 20.10
N GLY A 312 -0.42 3.74 19.51
CA GLY A 312 -0.83 2.90 18.39
C GLY A 312 -0.66 3.55 17.00
N PHE A 313 -0.72 2.68 15.99
CA PHE A 313 -0.54 3.07 14.59
C PHE A 313 -1.82 3.65 13.98
N SER A 314 -1.60 4.59 13.08
CA SER A 314 -2.57 5.17 12.16
C SER A 314 -1.97 5.22 10.75
N VAL A 315 -2.74 5.66 9.77
CA VAL A 315 -2.26 5.82 8.39
C VAL A 315 -2.01 7.31 8.11
N THR A 316 -0.89 7.59 7.45
CA THR A 316 -0.58 8.93 6.97
C THR A 316 -1.22 9.19 5.61
N THR A 317 -1.59 10.44 5.32
CA THR A 317 -2.15 10.83 4.02
C THR A 317 -1.12 10.82 2.90
N LYS A 318 0.18 10.96 3.24
CA LYS A 318 1.27 10.98 2.27
C LYS A 318 1.92 9.60 2.19
N ARG A 319 1.63 8.86 1.12
CA ARG A 319 2.32 7.59 0.83
C ARG A 319 3.82 7.85 0.69
N ARG A 320 4.61 7.07 1.42
CA ARG A 320 6.08 7.07 1.36
C ARG A 320 6.53 5.91 0.49
N ASP A 321 7.68 6.07 -0.12
CA ASP A 321 8.34 4.97 -0.82
C ASP A 321 8.69 3.85 0.20
N PRO A 322 8.19 2.62 0.03
CA PRO A 322 8.42 1.53 0.98
C PRO A 322 9.89 1.14 1.13
N ALA A 323 10.69 1.20 0.06
CA ALA A 323 12.11 0.85 0.11
C ALA A 323 12.91 1.89 0.90
N LEU A 324 12.68 3.18 0.64
CA LEU A 324 13.25 4.25 1.45
C LEU A 324 12.78 4.17 2.91
N LEU A 325 11.52 3.84 3.16
CA LEU A 325 11.02 3.64 4.52
C LEU A 325 11.79 2.51 5.22
N ALA A 326 11.98 1.36 4.55
CA ALA A 326 12.71 0.21 5.07
C ALA A 326 14.14 0.58 5.49
N ALA A 327 14.91 1.20 4.59
CA ALA A 327 16.30 1.58 4.87
C ALA A 327 16.40 2.58 6.03
N ASN A 328 15.47 3.55 6.12
CA ASN A 328 15.42 4.49 7.23
C ASN A 328 15.03 3.84 8.56
N MET A 329 14.13 2.85 8.54
CA MET A 329 13.74 2.09 9.73
C MET A 329 14.93 1.30 10.26
N VAL A 330 15.58 0.51 9.40
CA VAL A 330 16.76 -0.27 9.75
C VAL A 330 17.87 0.62 10.28
N THR A 331 18.21 1.71 9.56
CA THR A 331 19.23 2.67 10.01
C THR A 331 18.95 3.18 11.43
N ARG A 332 17.70 3.62 11.69
CA ARG A 332 17.34 4.16 13.00
C ARG A 332 17.29 3.09 14.10
N MET A 333 16.87 1.88 13.77
CA MET A 333 16.83 0.75 14.72
C MET A 333 18.25 0.29 15.09
N LEU A 334 19.18 0.28 14.12
CA LEU A 334 20.59 -0.05 14.33
C LEU A 334 21.30 0.90 15.27
N TRP A 335 20.96 2.19 15.29
CA TRP A 335 21.50 3.13 16.28
C TRP A 335 21.35 2.60 17.71
N PHE A 336 20.23 1.96 18.03
CA PHE A 336 20.01 1.42 19.37
C PHE A 336 20.57 0.01 19.56
N LEU A 337 20.72 -0.78 18.49
CA LEU A 337 21.20 -2.16 18.55
C LEU A 337 22.73 -2.28 18.58
N ARG A 338 23.42 -1.39 17.86
CA ARG A 338 24.88 -1.29 17.73
C ARG A 338 25.29 0.18 17.81
N PRO A 339 25.06 0.87 18.95
CA PRO A 339 25.37 2.29 19.09
C PRO A 339 26.83 2.62 18.76
N GLU A 340 27.76 1.72 19.03
CA GLU A 340 29.19 1.83 18.74
C GLU A 340 29.54 1.96 17.26
N ALA A 341 28.67 1.52 16.35
CA ALA A 341 28.88 1.63 14.91
C ALA A 341 28.58 3.03 14.34
N PHE A 342 28.11 3.97 15.17
CA PHE A 342 27.63 5.28 14.73
C PHE A 342 28.22 6.44 15.54
N PRO A 343 28.45 7.61 14.92
CA PRO A 343 28.93 8.79 15.62
C PRO A 343 27.79 9.47 16.40
N TRP A 344 27.79 9.27 17.72
CA TRP A 344 26.87 9.96 18.65
C TRP A 344 27.37 11.35 19.05
N ASP A 345 28.68 11.44 19.33
CA ASP A 345 29.37 12.65 19.74
C ASP A 345 30.19 13.25 18.58
N LYS A 346 31.04 14.24 18.87
CA LYS A 346 31.88 14.89 17.86
C LYS A 346 32.87 13.89 17.25
N ASP A 347 32.67 13.56 15.98
CA ASP A 347 33.60 12.82 15.13
C ASP A 347 34.48 13.79 14.30
N GLN A 348 35.43 13.27 13.52
CA GLN A 348 36.28 13.98 12.53
C GLN A 348 35.49 14.60 11.35
N ASP A 349 34.18 14.81 11.51
CA ASP A 349 33.23 15.37 10.53
C ASP A 349 33.12 14.60 9.19
N THR A 350 33.58 13.35 9.11
CA THR A 350 33.48 12.50 7.91
C THR A 350 32.13 11.78 7.80
N VAL A 351 31.50 11.45 8.92
CA VAL A 351 30.18 10.82 9.00
C VAL A 351 29.22 11.74 9.77
N LEU A 352 28.00 11.90 9.24
CA LEU A 352 27.01 12.77 9.89
C LEU A 352 26.59 12.18 11.24
N ARG A 353 26.46 13.01 12.28
CA ARG A 353 26.11 12.53 13.62
C ARG A 353 24.68 12.05 13.71
N VAL A 354 24.41 11.12 14.62
CA VAL A 354 23.06 10.58 14.87
C VAL A 354 22.04 11.69 15.13
N SER A 355 22.40 12.74 15.88
CA SER A 355 21.49 13.86 16.19
C SER A 355 21.09 14.68 14.95
N GLU A 356 22.01 14.86 14.00
CA GLU A 356 21.77 15.57 12.73
C GLU A 356 21.05 14.66 11.74
N MET A 357 21.45 13.39 11.67
CA MET A 357 20.82 12.38 10.84
C MET A 357 19.36 12.13 11.25
N THR A 358 19.07 12.20 12.54
CA THR A 358 17.69 12.13 13.07
C THR A 358 16.78 13.16 12.41
N LYS A 359 17.23 14.40 12.26
CA LYS A 359 16.45 15.46 11.59
C LYS A 359 16.17 15.11 10.13
N LYS A 360 17.15 14.51 9.44
CA LYS A 360 16.99 14.08 8.03
C LYS A 360 16.05 12.88 7.87
N ILE A 361 16.01 11.97 8.85
CA ILE A 361 15.17 10.76 8.82
C ILE A 361 13.74 11.03 9.31
N GLU A 362 13.52 11.94 10.27
CA GLU A 362 12.18 12.17 10.85
C GLU A 362 11.15 12.62 9.80
N HIS A 363 11.54 13.50 8.87
CA HIS A 363 10.68 13.91 7.77
C HIS A 363 10.39 12.76 6.79
N LYS A 364 11.23 11.71 6.77
CA LYS A 364 11.03 10.46 6.01
C LYS A 364 10.16 9.44 6.74
N GLY A 365 9.66 9.75 7.94
CA GLY A 365 8.52 9.06 8.55
C GLY A 365 8.86 8.06 9.63
N VAL A 366 10.15 7.84 9.84
CA VAL A 366 10.67 7.00 10.89
C VAL A 366 11.05 7.92 12.04
N ASN A 367 10.33 7.82 13.15
CA ASN A 367 10.56 8.60 14.36
C ASN A 367 10.54 7.69 15.61
N ASN A 368 10.99 8.19 16.75
CA ASN A 368 11.04 7.39 17.97
C ASN A 368 9.66 6.97 18.49
N ARG A 369 8.57 7.65 18.12
CA ARG A 369 7.22 7.15 18.44
C ARG A 369 6.96 5.83 17.75
N MET A 370 7.29 5.72 16.46
CA MET A 370 7.16 4.46 15.70
C MET A 370 7.96 3.33 16.35
N LEU A 371 9.24 3.57 16.66
CA LEU A 371 10.10 2.56 17.29
C LEU A 371 9.59 2.14 18.68
N ARG A 372 9.03 3.08 19.46
CA ARG A 372 8.38 2.79 20.74
C ARG A 372 7.13 1.94 20.57
N GLU A 373 6.26 2.27 19.61
CA GLU A 373 5.06 1.48 19.36
C GLU A 373 5.39 0.08 18.83
N LEU A 374 6.48 -0.10 18.07
CA LEU A 374 7.01 -1.42 17.70
C LEU A 374 7.58 -2.21 18.89
N GLY A 375 7.77 -1.57 20.05
CA GLY A 375 8.43 -2.18 21.21
C GLY A 375 9.95 -2.26 21.07
N TRP A 376 10.56 -1.63 20.05
CA TRP A 376 12.00 -1.65 19.82
C TRP A 376 12.78 -0.85 20.88
N ILE A 377 12.21 0.25 21.33
CA ILE A 377 12.82 1.13 22.34
C ILE A 377 11.87 1.39 23.51
N LYS A 378 12.47 1.61 24.69
CA LYS A 378 11.82 2.23 25.84
C LYS A 378 12.23 3.69 25.91
N VAL A 379 11.29 4.55 26.28
CA VAL A 379 11.48 5.99 26.40
C VAL A 379 11.33 6.40 27.85
N LYS A 380 12.29 7.20 28.35
CA LYS A 380 12.20 7.88 29.63
C LYS A 380 11.51 9.24 29.43
N GLY A 381 10.53 9.52 30.29
CA GLY A 381 9.78 10.78 30.26
C GLY A 381 8.55 10.77 29.35
N ASN A 382 7.80 11.87 29.38
CA ASN A 382 6.46 11.97 28.80
C ASN A 382 6.41 12.83 27.52
N ARG A 383 7.56 13.10 26.88
CA ARG A 383 7.57 13.90 25.65
C ARG A 383 6.85 13.21 24.51
N ASP A 384 6.03 13.99 23.80
CA ASP A 384 5.25 13.55 22.65
C ASP A 384 6.14 13.02 21.51
N SER A 385 7.31 13.65 21.33
CA SER A 385 8.35 13.23 20.40
C SER A 385 9.63 12.91 21.17
N PRO A 386 9.85 11.62 21.54
CA PRO A 386 11.01 11.21 22.31
C PRO A 386 12.32 11.55 21.59
N ARG A 387 13.29 12.11 22.31
CA ARG A 387 14.65 12.28 21.77
C ARG A 387 15.42 10.97 21.84
N ASN A 388 16.48 10.83 21.04
CA ASN A 388 17.34 9.63 21.10
C ASN A 388 18.00 9.50 22.48
N CYS A 389 18.42 10.60 23.11
CA CYS A 389 19.02 10.57 24.45
C CYS A 389 18.07 10.10 25.57
N GLU A 390 16.76 10.22 25.34
CA GLU A 390 15.70 9.75 26.25
C GLU A 390 15.29 8.30 25.96
N SER A 391 15.82 7.72 24.88
CA SER A 391 15.44 6.41 24.39
C SER A 391 16.57 5.41 24.64
N ARG A 392 16.19 4.18 25.02
CA ARG A 392 17.10 3.05 25.15
C ARG A 392 16.51 1.86 24.43
N LEU A 393 17.37 0.98 23.92
CA LEU A 393 16.92 -0.30 23.40
C LEU A 393 16.10 -1.02 24.48
N THR A 394 14.99 -1.62 24.08
CA THR A 394 14.22 -2.51 24.95
C THR A 394 15.14 -3.64 25.46
N PRO A 395 15.01 -4.09 26.72
CA PRO A 395 15.83 -5.19 27.25
C PRO A 395 15.87 -6.40 26.32
N LYS A 396 17.05 -7.00 26.16
CA LYS A 396 17.28 -8.04 25.15
C LYS A 396 16.36 -9.25 25.34
N ASP A 397 16.08 -9.63 26.58
CA ASP A 397 15.15 -10.69 26.96
C ASP A 397 13.71 -10.42 26.46
N GLU A 398 13.22 -9.19 26.62
CA GLU A 398 11.91 -8.77 26.08
C GLU A 398 11.89 -8.80 24.54
N LEU A 399 12.98 -8.40 23.89
CA LEU A 399 13.10 -8.45 22.43
C LEU A 399 13.19 -9.90 21.91
N PHE A 400 13.96 -10.78 22.56
CA PHE A 400 14.01 -12.19 22.20
C PHE A 400 12.64 -12.86 22.36
N LYS A 401 11.90 -12.52 23.42
CA LYS A 401 10.53 -12.97 23.60
C LYS A 401 9.64 -12.49 22.44
N LEU A 402 9.66 -11.20 22.12
CA LEU A 402 8.88 -10.65 21.01
C LEU A 402 9.21 -11.34 19.68
N ARG A 403 10.50 -11.59 19.40
CA ARG A 403 10.93 -12.34 18.21
C ARG A 403 10.33 -13.74 18.18
N ASN A 404 10.45 -14.49 19.27
CA ASN A 404 9.97 -15.88 19.33
C ASN A 404 8.44 -15.94 19.22
N ASP A 405 7.74 -15.01 19.86
CA ASP A 405 6.30 -14.86 19.74
C ASP A 405 5.89 -14.59 18.28
N LEU A 406 6.54 -13.62 17.60
CA LEU A 406 6.24 -13.32 16.19
C LEU A 406 6.56 -14.50 15.27
N MET A 407 7.68 -15.20 15.48
CA MET A 407 8.03 -16.41 14.72
C MET A 407 6.96 -17.50 14.88
N PHE A 408 6.47 -17.72 16.10
CA PHE A 408 5.39 -18.67 16.36
C PHE A 408 4.07 -18.25 15.71
N LEU A 409 3.78 -16.94 15.70
CA LEU A 409 2.58 -16.36 15.12
C LEU A 409 2.59 -16.28 13.58
N MET A 410 3.70 -16.58 12.90
CA MET A 410 3.73 -16.58 11.43
C MET A 410 2.67 -17.51 10.80
N LYS A 411 2.24 -18.56 11.51
CA LYS A 411 1.14 -19.46 11.09
C LYS A 411 -0.27 -18.88 11.31
N GLU A 412 -0.37 -17.73 11.97
CA GLU A 412 -1.61 -17.03 12.34
C GLU A 412 -1.50 -15.54 11.94
N PRO A 413 -1.66 -15.22 10.64
CA PRO A 413 -1.40 -13.88 10.11
C PRO A 413 -2.10 -12.75 10.88
N ARG A 414 -3.36 -12.97 11.29
CA ARG A 414 -4.14 -11.96 12.02
C ARG A 414 -3.50 -11.63 13.37
N THR A 415 -3.14 -12.64 14.14
CA THR A 415 -2.52 -12.49 15.46
C THR A 415 -1.11 -11.90 15.32
N PHE A 416 -0.35 -12.33 14.31
CA PHE A 416 0.94 -11.75 13.97
C PHE A 416 0.86 -10.25 13.69
N ILE A 417 0.01 -9.84 12.75
CA ILE A 417 -0.19 -8.44 12.39
C ILE A 417 -0.73 -7.65 13.58
N GLY A 418 -1.66 -8.23 14.34
CA GLY A 418 -2.20 -7.62 15.55
C GLY A 418 -1.14 -7.36 16.61
N SER A 419 -0.15 -8.25 16.74
CA SER A 419 1.01 -8.09 17.63
C SER A 419 1.93 -6.94 17.17
N VAL A 420 2.30 -6.91 15.88
CA VAL A 420 3.19 -5.86 15.34
C VAL A 420 2.56 -4.46 15.41
N PHE A 421 1.29 -4.34 15.04
CA PHE A 421 0.58 -3.05 15.05
C PHE A 421 -0.08 -2.72 16.40
N LYS A 422 0.01 -3.63 17.38
CA LYS A 422 -0.67 -3.54 18.69
C LYS A 422 -2.16 -3.22 18.56
N SER A 423 -2.82 -3.84 17.59
CA SER A 423 -4.18 -3.50 17.17
C SER A 423 -4.90 -4.69 16.54
N ASN A 424 -6.08 -5.02 17.05
CA ASN A 424 -6.93 -6.10 16.52
C ASN A 424 -7.82 -5.65 15.34
N LYS A 425 -7.56 -4.48 14.76
CA LYS A 425 -8.31 -3.95 13.61
C LYS A 425 -7.97 -4.74 12.34
N GLU A 426 -8.99 -5.32 11.71
CA GLU A 426 -8.88 -6.06 10.44
C GLU A 426 -8.24 -5.22 9.32
N GLU A 427 -8.40 -3.89 9.36
CA GLU A 427 -7.80 -2.98 8.38
C GLU A 427 -6.28 -3.17 8.24
N TRP A 428 -5.57 -3.52 9.32
CA TRP A 428 -4.12 -3.78 9.25
C TRP A 428 -3.80 -5.11 8.57
N VAL A 429 -4.64 -6.13 8.77
CA VAL A 429 -4.51 -7.42 8.09
C VAL A 429 -4.70 -7.22 6.59
N ASP A 430 -5.74 -6.48 6.20
CA ASP A 430 -6.02 -6.15 4.80
C ASP A 430 -4.89 -5.33 4.17
N ARG A 431 -4.35 -4.34 4.89
CA ARG A 431 -3.21 -3.54 4.39
C ARG A 431 -1.96 -4.40 4.18
N CYS A 432 -1.75 -5.41 5.01
CA CYS A 432 -0.57 -6.28 4.95
C CYS A 432 -0.81 -7.56 4.13
N SER A 433 -1.85 -7.63 3.31
CA SER A 433 -2.17 -8.84 2.54
C SER A 433 -1.05 -9.31 1.61
N ALA A 434 -0.13 -8.43 1.22
CA ALA A 434 1.02 -8.76 0.37
C ALA A 434 1.93 -9.85 0.97
N ILE A 435 2.00 -9.93 2.30
CA ILE A 435 2.80 -10.93 3.04
C ILE A 435 1.94 -12.07 3.60
N ILE A 436 0.68 -12.18 3.20
CA ILE A 436 -0.21 -13.29 3.61
C ILE A 436 -0.32 -14.23 2.41
N LYS A 437 0.18 -15.45 2.56
CA LYS A 437 0.20 -16.46 1.50
C LYS A 437 -0.51 -17.73 1.94
N ASP A 438 -1.19 -18.34 1.00
CA ASP A 438 -1.79 -19.65 1.14
C ASP A 438 -0.68 -20.72 1.16
N ARG A 439 -0.78 -21.70 2.08
CA ARG A 439 0.14 -22.83 2.15
C ARG A 439 -0.08 -23.76 0.95
N GLU A 440 0.89 -23.82 0.05
CA GLU A 440 1.00 -24.87 -0.97
C GLU A 440 0.95 -26.28 -0.35
#